data_AF-A0A0D9Y197-F1
#
_entry.id   AF-A0A0D9Y197-F1
#
_cell.length_a   1.000
_cell.length_b   1.000
_cell.length_c   1.000
_cell.angle_alpha   90.00
_cell.angle_beta   90.00
_cell.angle_gamma   90.00
#
_symmetry.space_group_name_H-M   'P 1'
#
loop_
_entity.id
_entity.type
_entity.pdbx_description
1 polymer ?
#
loop_
_entity_poly.entity_id
_entity_poly.type
_entity_poly.pdbx_seq_one_letter_code
_entity_poly.pdbx_strand_id
1 'polypeptide(L)'
;MAATLLSRAAAAAAAVSLRGGARSHHILSSSSSYLPKETLLPLLLILTTAASLLAVVLPRRSAPSSISPGGRVGWARAAEFGCRASAPATAALGPFGIAARCNATSSSSAVSSEAAASSLPGTGPVVSADWLHANLRDPDVKYYISLSNVFVKVLDASWYMPAEQRNPLQEYQVAHIPGALFFDVDGISDRTSSLPHMLPSEKAFSAAVSSLGIYNKDGIVVYDGKGLFSAARVWWMFRVFGHDKVWVLDGGLPQWRASGYDVESSASSDAILKASAAREAIEKVYQGQLVGPSTFEAKLQPHLIWNLDQVKENIDTQTHQLIDARGKPRFDGTVPEPRKGIRSGHVPGSKCVPFPQLLDSSQMLLPPDELRKRFEQEGISLDKPIVTSCGTGVTACILALGLHRLGKTDVPVYDGSWTEWGAHPDTPVATAA
;
A
#
# COMPACT_ATOMS: atom_id res chain seq x y z
N MET A 1 46.46 -16.45 0.57
CA MET A 1 47.25 -16.03 1.74
C MET A 1 46.83 -14.65 2.30
N ALA A 2 45.53 -14.31 2.24
CA ALA A 2 44.97 -13.06 2.80
C ALA A 2 43.70 -13.33 3.64
N ALA A 3 43.46 -14.58 4.05
CA ALA A 3 42.33 -15.00 4.88
C ALA A 3 42.74 -15.44 6.30
N THR A 4 44.03 -15.36 6.64
CA THR A 4 44.58 -15.88 7.91
C THR A 4 45.03 -14.79 8.89
N LEU A 5 44.84 -13.51 8.54
CA LEU A 5 45.23 -12.35 9.38
C LEU A 5 44.04 -11.61 10.02
N LEU A 6 42.81 -11.87 9.60
CA LEU A 6 41.60 -11.29 10.22
C LEU A 6 41.00 -12.16 11.35
N SER A 7 41.48 -13.39 11.53
CA SER A 7 41.01 -14.29 12.59
C SER A 7 41.74 -14.15 13.94
N ARG A 8 42.77 -13.29 14.04
CA ARG A 8 43.53 -13.08 15.29
C ARG A 8 43.24 -11.75 16.02
N ALA A 9 42.42 -10.87 15.44
CA ALA A 9 41.98 -9.64 16.11
C ALA A 9 40.65 -9.79 16.89
N ALA A 10 39.87 -10.84 16.65
CA ALA A 10 38.58 -11.07 17.32
C ALA A 10 38.65 -11.95 18.58
N ALA A 11 39.81 -12.55 18.88
CA ALA A 11 39.97 -13.49 20.00
C ALA A 11 40.56 -12.87 21.30
N ALA A 12 40.71 -11.55 21.36
CA ALA A 12 41.27 -10.85 22.53
C ALA A 12 40.22 -10.06 23.36
N ALA A 13 38.93 -10.11 22.99
CA ALA A 13 37.87 -9.38 23.68
C ALA A 13 36.89 -10.27 24.47
N ALA A 14 37.14 -11.59 24.56
CA ALA A 14 36.25 -12.56 25.22
C ALA A 14 36.91 -13.36 26.35
N ALA A 15 37.87 -12.76 27.06
CA ALA A 15 38.53 -13.39 28.21
C ALA A 15 38.82 -12.39 29.34
N VAL A 16 37.77 -11.86 29.97
CA VAL A 16 37.82 -11.46 31.39
C VAL A 16 36.64 -12.09 32.10
N SER A 17 36.96 -13.20 32.76
CA SER A 17 36.08 -14.07 33.51
C SER A 17 35.56 -13.41 34.78
N LEU A 18 34.26 -13.59 35.02
CA LEU A 18 33.66 -14.06 36.27
C LEU A 18 34.66 -14.29 37.43
N ARG A 19 34.54 -13.49 38.50
CA ARG A 19 34.71 -13.88 39.91
C ARG A 19 34.37 -12.70 40.84
N GLY A 20 33.62 -12.98 41.91
CA GLY A 20 33.57 -12.13 43.12
C GLY A 20 32.17 -11.80 43.60
N GLY A 21 31.73 -12.44 44.70
CA GLY A 21 30.43 -12.22 45.31
C GLY A 21 30.42 -11.26 46.51
N ALA A 22 29.19 -10.93 46.93
CA ALA A 22 28.66 -10.63 48.26
C ALA A 22 29.18 -9.46 49.14
N ARG A 23 28.18 -8.72 49.66
CA ARG A 23 28.06 -7.91 50.90
C ARG A 23 28.43 -6.42 50.91
N SER A 24 27.35 -5.62 50.92
CA SER A 24 26.92 -4.57 51.86
C SER A 24 27.87 -3.52 52.51
N HIS A 25 27.33 -2.29 52.52
CA HIS A 25 27.42 -1.18 53.48
C HIS A 25 28.29 0.06 53.18
N HIS A 26 27.57 1.20 53.17
CA HIS A 26 27.89 2.55 53.69
C HIS A 26 28.83 3.54 52.94
N ILE A 27 28.18 4.63 52.50
CA ILE A 27 28.42 6.06 52.86
C ILE A 27 29.59 6.87 52.22
N LEU A 28 29.15 7.96 51.56
CA LEU A 28 29.68 9.34 51.42
C LEU A 28 31.16 9.61 51.02
N SER A 29 31.31 10.34 49.91
CA SER A 29 31.74 11.76 49.84
C SER A 29 32.68 12.08 48.67
N SER A 30 32.45 13.27 48.09
CA SER A 30 33.36 14.25 47.44
C SER A 30 34.79 13.81 47.10
N SER A 31 35.36 14.13 45.94
CA SER A 31 35.65 15.51 45.50
C SER A 31 36.26 15.58 44.08
N SER A 32 36.15 16.78 43.50
CA SER A 32 36.65 17.31 42.23
C SER A 32 38.19 17.33 42.10
N SER A 33 38.77 17.12 40.90
CA SER A 33 39.80 18.03 40.29
C SER A 33 40.46 17.54 38.97
N TYR A 34 40.37 18.41 37.95
CA TYR A 34 41.39 18.88 36.97
C TYR A 34 42.08 17.98 35.89
N LEU A 35 41.90 18.46 34.64
CA LEU A 35 42.55 18.34 33.31
C LEU A 35 44.11 18.39 33.26
N PRO A 36 44.85 18.01 32.17
CA PRO A 36 44.76 18.68 30.84
C PRO A 36 45.17 17.99 29.51
N LYS A 37 44.61 18.58 28.43
CA LYS A 37 45.09 18.98 27.08
C LYS A 37 46.16 18.21 26.26
N GLU A 38 45.72 17.86 25.05
CA GLU A 38 46.28 18.11 23.70
C GLU A 38 47.77 17.83 23.40
N THR A 39 47.98 16.92 22.44
CA THR A 39 49.22 16.80 21.66
C THR A 39 48.99 17.20 20.20
N LEU A 40 49.64 18.30 19.87
CA LEU A 40 49.84 19.00 18.61
C LEU A 40 50.35 18.13 17.44
N LEU A 41 49.77 18.36 16.25
CA LEU A 41 50.45 18.40 14.93
C LEU A 41 51.62 19.42 14.99
N PRO A 42 52.76 19.27 14.27
CA PRO A 42 52.77 19.44 12.81
C PRO A 42 53.93 18.72 12.04
N LEU A 43 53.84 18.62 10.70
CA LEU A 43 54.76 19.32 9.77
C LEU A 43 54.37 19.04 8.31
N LEU A 44 54.10 20.14 7.61
CA LEU A 44 53.85 20.27 6.18
C LEU A 44 55.18 20.58 5.46
N LEU A 45 55.22 20.33 4.14
CA LEU A 45 56.20 20.78 3.13
C LEU A 45 57.53 20.00 2.98
N ILE A 46 57.58 19.13 1.96
CA ILE A 46 58.52 19.29 0.83
C ILE A 46 57.74 19.06 -0.47
N LEU A 47 57.80 20.05 -1.37
CA LEU A 47 57.15 20.18 -2.67
C LEU A 47 57.98 19.56 -3.81
N THR A 48 57.29 19.04 -4.84
CA THR A 48 57.62 19.01 -6.30
C THR A 48 58.91 18.29 -6.75
N THR A 49 58.84 17.21 -7.54
CA THR A 49 58.90 17.12 -9.03
C THR A 49 58.98 15.59 -9.34
N ALA A 50 58.48 14.96 -10.40
CA ALA A 50 58.58 15.27 -11.82
C ALA A 50 57.56 14.42 -12.63
N ALA A 51 57.06 14.99 -13.71
CA ALA A 51 56.33 14.32 -14.77
C ALA A 51 57.25 14.07 -15.98
N SER A 52 56.93 13.02 -16.75
CA SER A 52 57.28 12.74 -18.17
C SER A 52 58.31 11.62 -18.45
N LEU A 53 57.84 10.57 -19.13
CA LEU A 53 58.42 9.78 -20.25
C LEU A 53 57.38 8.64 -20.51
N LEU A 54 56.86 8.28 -21.69
CA LEU A 54 57.27 8.45 -23.09
C LEU A 54 56.05 8.17 -24.03
N ALA A 55 55.95 8.90 -25.15
CA ALA A 55 55.07 8.63 -26.31
C ALA A 55 55.53 7.37 -27.10
N VAL A 56 54.78 6.73 -28.02
CA VAL A 56 54.47 7.04 -29.45
C VAL A 56 53.62 5.83 -29.94
N VAL A 57 52.49 5.90 -30.67
CA VAL A 57 52.33 6.00 -32.15
C VAL A 57 50.81 6.13 -32.45
N LEU A 58 50.43 7.12 -33.26
CA LEU A 58 49.18 7.19 -34.04
C LEU A 58 49.56 7.25 -35.52
N PRO A 59 48.61 6.96 -36.43
CA PRO A 59 48.44 7.83 -37.59
C PRO A 59 47.02 8.37 -37.75
N ARG A 60 46.98 9.66 -38.12
CA ARG A 60 45.84 10.51 -38.50
C ARG A 60 45.31 10.20 -39.91
N ARG A 61 44.05 10.57 -40.16
CA ARG A 61 43.54 11.50 -41.23
C ARG A 61 42.03 11.22 -41.43
N SER A 62 41.12 12.14 -41.71
CA SER A 62 41.10 13.60 -41.90
C SER A 62 39.64 14.01 -42.16
N ALA A 63 39.22 15.20 -41.72
CA ALA A 63 38.04 15.91 -42.21
C ALA A 63 38.47 17.14 -43.03
N PRO A 64 37.59 17.73 -43.86
CA PRO A 64 37.70 19.14 -44.23
C PRO A 64 36.42 19.97 -43.96
N SER A 65 36.61 21.04 -43.18
CA SER A 65 36.21 22.47 -43.35
C SER A 65 34.89 22.93 -44.02
N SER A 66 34.06 23.58 -43.18
CA SER A 66 33.42 24.93 -43.25
C SER A 66 33.21 25.70 -44.57
N ILE A 67 32.03 26.36 -44.71
CA ILE A 67 31.80 27.78 -45.11
C ILE A 67 30.39 28.27 -44.68
N SER A 68 30.40 29.40 -43.94
CA SER A 68 29.50 30.55 -43.64
C SER A 68 28.03 30.75 -44.13
N PRO A 69 27.30 31.74 -43.52
CA PRO A 69 25.84 31.74 -43.32
C PRO A 69 25.04 32.73 -44.19
N GLY A 70 23.72 32.52 -44.29
CA GLY A 70 22.77 33.54 -44.75
C GLY A 70 21.39 32.97 -45.09
N GLY A 71 20.33 33.44 -44.41
CA GLY A 71 18.95 33.15 -44.82
C GLY A 71 17.88 33.34 -43.74
N ARG A 72 17.36 34.57 -43.59
CA ARG A 72 15.98 34.82 -43.13
C ARG A 72 15.23 35.46 -44.29
N VAL A 73 14.05 34.94 -44.65
CA VAL A 73 12.76 35.64 -44.89
C VAL A 73 11.65 34.55 -44.83
N GLY A 74 10.42 34.94 -44.46
CA GLY A 74 9.25 34.08 -44.16
C GLY A 74 8.78 33.16 -45.30
N TRP A 75 7.69 32.41 -45.19
CA TRP A 75 6.31 32.88 -45.03
C TRP A 75 5.44 31.80 -44.35
N ALA A 76 4.43 32.27 -43.62
CA ALA A 76 3.34 31.48 -43.06
C ALA A 76 2.40 30.93 -44.15
N ARG A 77 1.81 29.76 -43.92
CA ARG A 77 0.56 29.37 -44.57
C ARG A 77 -0.31 28.57 -43.60
N ALA A 78 -1.42 29.21 -43.23
CA ALA A 78 -2.58 28.63 -42.58
C ALA A 78 -3.33 27.70 -43.55
N ALA A 79 -3.92 26.63 -43.01
CA ALA A 79 -4.92 25.82 -43.68
C ALA A 79 -6.28 26.11 -43.01
N GLU A 80 -7.13 26.88 -43.70
CA GLU A 80 -8.51 27.10 -43.33
C GLU A 80 -9.41 26.08 -44.03
N PHE A 81 -10.28 25.47 -43.22
CA PHE A 81 -11.46 24.73 -43.65
C PHE A 81 -12.51 25.71 -44.20
N GLY A 82 -12.97 25.48 -45.43
CA GLY A 82 -14.07 26.22 -46.05
C GLY A 82 -15.25 25.32 -46.38
N CYS A 83 -16.29 25.37 -45.55
CA CYS A 83 -17.63 24.92 -45.88
C CYS A 83 -18.28 25.90 -46.87
N ARG A 84 -18.85 25.41 -47.97
CA ARG A 84 -19.85 26.14 -48.77
C ARG A 84 -20.98 25.22 -49.19
N ALA A 85 -22.18 25.58 -48.80
CA ALA A 85 -23.45 25.06 -49.30
C ALA A 85 -23.97 25.96 -50.41
N SER A 86 -24.50 25.40 -51.51
CA SER A 86 -25.63 25.97 -52.28
C SER A 86 -26.23 24.96 -53.27
N ALA A 87 -27.45 24.53 -52.96
CA ALA A 87 -28.67 24.42 -53.78
C ALA A 87 -28.77 23.59 -55.12
N PRO A 88 -29.99 23.13 -55.48
CA PRO A 88 -30.24 21.93 -56.30
C PRO A 88 -31.03 22.17 -57.62
N ALA A 89 -31.03 21.19 -58.53
CA ALA A 89 -31.97 20.94 -59.65
C ALA A 89 -31.38 19.76 -60.48
N THR A 90 -32.06 18.79 -61.09
CA THR A 90 -33.46 18.51 -61.44
C THR A 90 -33.53 17.04 -61.89
N ALA A 91 -34.73 16.47 -61.87
CA ALA A 91 -35.06 15.06 -62.11
C ALA A 91 -34.88 14.55 -63.57
N ALA A 92 -34.71 13.23 -63.73
CA ALA A 92 -35.22 12.45 -64.87
C ALA A 92 -35.35 10.95 -64.51
N LEU A 93 -36.40 10.32 -65.05
CA LEU A 93 -36.94 8.99 -64.73
C LEU A 93 -36.50 7.88 -65.73
N GLY A 94 -36.23 6.68 -65.20
CA GLY A 94 -36.53 5.34 -65.75
C GLY A 94 -35.62 4.71 -66.83
N PRO A 95 -35.80 3.41 -67.18
CA PRO A 95 -36.10 2.27 -66.31
C PRO A 95 -35.26 0.99 -66.64
N PHE A 96 -35.31 -0.02 -65.75
CA PHE A 96 -34.90 -1.44 -65.93
C PHE A 96 -33.47 -1.79 -66.37
N GLY A 97 -32.71 -2.36 -65.42
CA GLY A 97 -31.51 -3.15 -65.69
C GLY A 97 -31.10 -3.95 -64.45
N ILE A 98 -31.56 -5.21 -64.37
CA ILE A 98 -31.10 -6.19 -63.38
C ILE A 98 -29.65 -6.55 -63.70
N ALA A 99 -28.73 -6.25 -62.80
CA ALA A 99 -27.39 -6.85 -62.79
C ALA A 99 -26.99 -7.13 -61.34
N ALA A 100 -27.01 -8.42 -61.00
CA ALA A 100 -26.40 -8.93 -59.78
C ALA A 100 -24.88 -8.93 -59.93
N ARG A 101 -24.16 -8.35 -58.96
CA ARG A 101 -23.04 -9.00 -58.22
C ARG A 101 -22.23 -8.01 -57.38
N CYS A 102 -21.73 -8.56 -56.27
CA CYS A 102 -20.68 -8.07 -55.38
C CYS A 102 -21.09 -7.07 -54.29
N ASN A 103 -21.67 -7.60 -53.20
CA ASN A 103 -21.59 -6.99 -51.88
C ASN A 103 -20.13 -7.03 -51.40
N ALA A 104 -19.43 -5.91 -51.49
CA ALA A 104 -18.27 -5.64 -50.66
C ALA A 104 -18.76 -4.82 -49.46
N THR A 105 -19.20 -5.50 -48.40
CA THR A 105 -19.43 -4.87 -47.10
C THR A 105 -18.07 -4.60 -46.46
N SER A 106 -17.59 -3.36 -46.59
CA SER A 106 -16.62 -2.81 -45.67
C SER A 106 -17.32 -2.55 -44.34
N SER A 107 -17.34 -3.55 -43.46
CA SER A 107 -17.73 -3.38 -42.07
C SER A 107 -16.58 -2.66 -41.36
N SER A 108 -16.63 -1.32 -41.32
CA SER A 108 -15.92 -0.58 -40.29
C SER A 108 -16.62 -0.86 -38.97
N SER A 109 -16.10 -1.84 -38.23
CA SER A 109 -16.41 -2.02 -36.82
C SER A 109 -15.85 -0.82 -36.06
N ALA A 110 -16.66 0.24 -35.97
CA ALA A 110 -16.47 1.28 -34.99
C ALA A 110 -16.62 0.61 -33.62
N VAL A 111 -15.49 0.44 -32.96
CA VAL A 111 -15.39 0.01 -31.57
C VAL A 111 -16.11 1.06 -30.74
N SER A 112 -17.26 0.71 -30.19
CA SER A 112 -17.98 1.53 -29.22
C SER A 112 -17.21 1.52 -27.91
N SER A 113 -16.25 2.45 -27.77
CA SER A 113 -15.42 2.63 -26.57
C SER A 113 -15.86 3.81 -25.68
N GLU A 114 -17.10 4.30 -25.82
CA GLU A 114 -17.50 5.58 -25.22
C GLU A 114 -18.55 5.51 -24.09
N ALA A 115 -18.79 4.34 -23.47
CA ALA A 115 -19.83 4.20 -22.45
C ALA A 115 -19.38 3.70 -21.05
N ALA A 116 -18.08 3.59 -20.77
CA ALA A 116 -17.58 2.98 -19.52
C ALA A 116 -17.01 3.95 -18.47
N ALA A 117 -17.03 5.27 -18.70
CA ALA A 117 -16.41 6.23 -17.79
C ALA A 117 -17.40 7.34 -17.37
N SER A 118 -18.03 7.18 -16.20
CA SER A 118 -18.51 8.32 -15.36
C SER A 118 -19.28 7.92 -14.09
N SER A 119 -19.61 6.66 -13.84
CA SER A 119 -20.26 6.24 -12.60
C SER A 119 -19.24 5.88 -11.51
N LEU A 120 -19.59 6.13 -10.24
CA LEU A 120 -18.92 5.50 -9.11
C LEU A 120 -18.81 3.99 -9.37
N PRO A 121 -17.78 3.32 -8.83
CA PRO A 121 -17.69 1.87 -8.93
C PRO A 121 -19.00 1.26 -8.46
N GLY A 122 -19.40 0.13 -9.05
CA GLY A 122 -20.54 -0.63 -8.55
C GLY A 122 -20.42 -0.92 -7.05
N THR A 123 -21.46 -1.50 -6.44
CA THR A 123 -21.52 -1.78 -4.99
C THR A 123 -20.45 -2.74 -4.44
N GLY A 124 -19.48 -3.16 -5.26
CA GLY A 124 -18.38 -4.02 -4.87
C GLY A 124 -17.28 -3.28 -4.11
N PRO A 125 -16.44 -3.99 -3.35
CA PRO A 125 -15.41 -3.38 -2.51
C PRO A 125 -14.08 -3.12 -3.24
N VAL A 126 -14.00 -3.44 -4.54
CA VAL A 126 -12.78 -3.28 -5.35
C VAL A 126 -13.04 -2.51 -6.65
N VAL A 127 -12.01 -1.88 -7.19
CA VAL A 127 -11.98 -1.21 -8.50
C VAL A 127 -10.88 -1.78 -9.38
N SER A 128 -11.07 -1.79 -10.70
CA SER A 128 -10.02 -2.19 -11.64
C SER A 128 -9.00 -1.06 -11.86
N ALA A 129 -7.81 -1.43 -12.37
CA ALA A 129 -6.81 -0.47 -12.82
C ALA A 129 -7.38 0.46 -13.90
N ASP A 130 -8.10 -0.08 -14.89
CA ASP A 130 -8.74 0.69 -15.95
C ASP A 130 -9.73 1.73 -15.40
N TRP A 131 -10.54 1.34 -14.41
CA TRP A 131 -11.48 2.26 -13.78
C TRP A 131 -10.72 3.36 -13.06
N LEU A 132 -9.70 3.02 -12.26
CA LEU A 132 -8.92 4.02 -11.55
C LEU A 132 -8.22 4.97 -12.52
N HIS A 133 -7.59 4.45 -13.57
CA HIS A 133 -6.94 5.26 -14.60
C HIS A 133 -7.91 6.21 -15.30
N ALA A 134 -9.11 5.74 -15.66
CA ALA A 134 -10.14 6.60 -16.27
C ALA A 134 -10.71 7.67 -15.31
N ASN A 135 -10.52 7.51 -14.00
CA ASN A 135 -11.05 8.41 -12.97
C ASN A 135 -9.97 9.21 -12.23
N LEU A 136 -8.68 8.93 -12.48
CA LEU A 136 -7.57 9.75 -12.04
C LEU A 136 -7.59 11.04 -12.85
N ARG A 137 -7.80 12.15 -12.14
CA ARG A 137 -7.80 13.47 -12.76
C ARG A 137 -6.38 13.89 -13.05
N ASP A 138 -6.19 14.57 -14.17
CA ASP A 138 -5.01 15.42 -14.36
C ASP A 138 -5.07 16.55 -13.30
N PRO A 139 -4.07 16.65 -12.39
CA PRO A 139 -4.05 17.68 -11.36
C PRO A 139 -4.00 19.11 -11.93
N ASP A 140 -3.57 19.31 -13.19
CA ASP A 140 -3.47 20.62 -13.84
C ASP A 140 -4.76 21.05 -14.57
N VAL A 141 -5.71 20.15 -14.78
CA VAL A 141 -6.95 20.45 -15.48
C VAL A 141 -8.05 20.82 -14.50
N LYS A 142 -8.05 22.10 -14.11
CA LYS A 142 -8.99 22.72 -13.16
C LYS A 142 -10.46 22.77 -13.60
N TYR A 143 -10.78 22.36 -14.83
CA TYR A 143 -12.11 22.49 -15.42
C TYR A 143 -12.49 21.24 -16.22
N TYR A 144 -13.08 20.24 -15.57
CA TYR A 144 -14.08 19.38 -16.21
C TYR A 144 -15.16 18.99 -15.21
N ILE A 145 -16.40 19.16 -15.63
CA ILE A 145 -17.61 18.79 -14.91
C ILE A 145 -17.69 17.27 -14.92
N SER A 146 -17.18 16.61 -13.88
CA SER A 146 -17.63 15.26 -13.57
C SER A 146 -19.00 15.40 -12.93
N LEU A 147 -20.03 14.92 -13.63
CA LEU A 147 -21.44 14.91 -13.20
C LEU A 147 -21.67 14.17 -11.86
N SER A 148 -20.61 13.58 -11.27
CA SER A 148 -20.63 12.81 -10.02
C SER A 148 -20.00 13.52 -8.82
N ASN A 149 -19.30 14.66 -8.97
CA ASN A 149 -18.72 15.48 -7.87
C ASN A 149 -17.82 14.78 -6.83
N VAL A 150 -17.43 13.51 -7.01
CA VAL A 150 -16.54 12.80 -6.07
C VAL A 150 -15.08 13.05 -6.45
N PHE A 151 -14.30 13.56 -5.51
CA PHE A 151 -12.84 13.62 -5.59
C PHE A 151 -12.29 12.28 -5.08
N VAL A 152 -11.52 11.57 -5.90
CA VAL A 152 -10.89 10.31 -5.51
C VAL A 152 -9.50 10.60 -4.96
N LYS A 153 -9.22 10.13 -3.74
CA LYS A 153 -7.89 10.09 -3.14
C LYS A 153 -7.33 8.69 -3.28
N VAL A 154 -6.11 8.57 -3.81
CA VAL A 154 -5.43 7.29 -3.91
C VAL A 154 -4.45 7.14 -2.76
N LEU A 155 -4.48 6.01 -2.07
CA LEU A 155 -3.62 5.73 -0.93
C LEU A 155 -2.74 4.50 -1.22
N ASP A 156 -1.43 4.70 -1.16
CA ASP A 156 -0.47 3.62 -1.04
C ASP A 156 -0.40 3.18 0.43
N ALA A 157 -0.98 2.03 0.72
CA ALA A 157 -1.00 1.42 2.04
C ALA A 157 0.04 0.29 2.16
N SER A 158 1.13 0.34 1.39
CA SER A 158 2.15 -0.70 1.41
C SER A 158 2.71 -0.91 2.81
N TRP A 159 2.66 -2.16 3.25
CA TRP A 159 3.28 -2.62 4.47
C TRP A 159 3.77 -4.05 4.24
N TYR A 160 4.95 -4.39 4.78
CA TYR A 160 5.60 -5.67 4.54
C TYR A 160 6.00 -6.32 5.86
N MET A 161 6.03 -7.64 5.90
CA MET A 161 6.52 -8.33 7.09
C MET A 161 8.01 -8.03 7.29
N PRO A 162 8.49 -7.92 8.54
CA PRO A 162 9.91 -7.62 8.82
C PRO A 162 10.90 -8.56 8.13
N ALA A 163 10.53 -9.83 7.95
CA ALA A 163 11.35 -10.84 7.28
C ALA A 163 11.56 -10.58 5.77
N GLU A 164 10.70 -9.77 5.14
CA GLU A 164 10.81 -9.43 3.72
C GLU A 164 11.89 -8.37 3.45
N GLN A 165 12.35 -7.65 4.48
CA GLN A 165 13.41 -6.62 4.39
C GLN A 165 13.13 -5.54 3.32
N ARG A 166 11.85 -5.24 3.10
CA ARG A 166 11.38 -4.19 2.18
C ARG A 166 11.02 -2.93 2.95
N ASN A 167 11.26 -1.77 2.35
CA ASN A 167 10.92 -0.47 2.92
C ASN A 167 9.77 0.15 2.11
N PRO A 168 8.53 0.17 2.62
CA PRO A 168 7.37 0.64 1.86
C PRO A 168 7.45 2.12 1.51
N LEU A 169 7.92 2.97 2.42
CA LEU A 169 8.05 4.41 2.17
C LEU A 169 9.09 4.69 1.06
N GLN A 170 10.21 3.96 1.08
CA GLN A 170 11.22 4.09 0.04
C GLN A 170 10.71 3.59 -1.31
N GLU A 171 9.99 2.47 -1.35
CA GLU A 171 9.39 1.97 -2.59
C GLU A 171 8.35 2.93 -3.16
N TYR A 172 7.50 3.51 -2.31
CA TYR A 172 6.56 4.57 -2.68
C TYR A 172 7.30 5.77 -3.28
N GLN A 173 8.37 6.25 -2.65
CA GLN A 173 9.17 7.37 -3.17
C GLN A 173 9.75 7.08 -4.56
N VAL A 174 10.11 5.82 -4.84
CA VAL A 174 10.66 5.41 -6.13
C VAL A 174 9.58 5.29 -7.19
N ALA A 175 8.43 4.69 -6.87
CA ALA A 175 7.35 4.49 -7.82
C ALA A 175 5.99 4.28 -7.13
N HIS A 176 5.04 5.17 -7.41
CA HIS A 176 3.67 5.13 -6.90
C HIS A 176 2.66 5.52 -8.01
N ILE A 177 1.37 5.26 -7.78
CA ILE A 177 0.32 5.71 -8.69
C ILE A 177 0.28 7.25 -8.69
N PRO A 178 0.10 7.92 -9.85
CA PRO A 178 0.09 9.37 -9.93
C PRO A 178 -0.86 10.04 -8.93
N GLY A 179 -0.35 11.04 -8.20
CA GLY A 179 -1.10 11.76 -7.17
C GLY A 179 -1.49 10.96 -5.92
N ALA A 180 -1.00 9.72 -5.77
CA ALA A 180 -1.23 8.93 -4.56
C ALA A 180 -0.58 9.56 -3.32
N LEU A 181 -1.13 9.26 -2.15
CA LEU A 181 -0.56 9.61 -0.85
C LEU A 181 -0.09 8.33 -0.17
N PHE A 182 0.95 8.42 0.66
CA PHE A 182 1.39 7.28 1.46
C PHE A 182 0.62 7.22 2.79
N PHE A 183 0.00 6.06 3.06
CA PHE A 183 -0.67 5.75 4.32
C PHE A 183 0.24 4.81 5.14
N ASP A 184 0.89 5.35 6.16
CA ASP A 184 1.75 4.58 7.07
C ASP A 184 0.89 3.71 8.00
N VAL A 185 0.69 2.43 7.65
CA VAL A 185 -0.11 1.47 8.43
C VAL A 185 0.42 1.28 9.86
N ASP A 186 1.73 1.39 10.08
CA ASP A 186 2.34 1.31 11.41
C ASP A 186 2.26 2.63 12.18
N GLY A 187 2.28 3.75 11.47
CA GLY A 187 2.16 5.09 12.04
C GLY A 187 0.73 5.43 12.44
N ILE A 188 -0.25 5.02 11.63
CA ILE A 188 -1.69 5.26 11.80
C ILE A 188 -2.33 4.06 12.52
N SER A 189 -1.81 3.78 13.72
CA SER A 189 -2.30 2.72 14.61
C SER A 189 -2.42 3.26 16.04
N ASP A 190 -3.03 2.51 16.96
CA ASP A 190 -2.85 2.79 18.38
C ASP A 190 -1.40 2.51 18.78
N ARG A 191 -0.71 3.57 19.18
CA ARG A 191 0.71 3.57 19.58
C ARG A 191 0.88 3.36 21.09
N THR A 192 -0.22 3.34 21.84
CA THR A 192 -0.23 3.10 23.30
C THR A 192 -0.34 1.62 23.63
N SER A 193 -0.88 0.82 22.71
CA SER A 193 -0.93 -0.64 22.83
C SER A 193 0.45 -1.27 22.61
N SER A 194 0.71 -2.37 23.33
CA SER A 194 1.84 -3.26 23.05
C SER A 194 1.55 -4.21 21.88
N LEU A 195 0.30 -4.27 21.43
CA LEU A 195 -0.13 -5.08 20.30
C LEU A 195 0.13 -4.34 18.97
N PRO A 196 0.47 -5.10 17.92
CA PRO A 196 0.75 -4.55 16.60
C PRO A 196 -0.52 -4.12 15.87
N HIS A 197 -0.45 -3.03 15.11
CA HIS A 197 -1.49 -2.57 14.16
C HIS A 197 -2.89 -2.33 14.74
N MET A 198 -3.04 -2.25 16.07
CA MET A 198 -4.33 -1.96 16.70
C MET A 198 -4.95 -0.69 16.13
N LEU A 199 -6.28 -0.66 16.01
CA LEU A 199 -7.00 0.52 15.58
C LEU A 199 -6.68 1.72 16.46
N PRO A 200 -6.39 2.90 15.89
CA PRO A 200 -6.30 4.12 16.66
C PRO A 200 -7.69 4.55 17.19
N SER A 201 -7.73 5.49 18.13
CA SER A 201 -9.00 6.14 18.53
C SER A 201 -9.61 6.95 17.37
N GLU A 202 -10.92 7.21 17.41
CA GLU A 202 -11.62 8.05 16.41
C GLU A 202 -10.94 9.41 16.23
N LYS A 203 -10.53 10.05 17.34
CA LYS A 203 -9.85 11.34 17.33
C LYS A 203 -8.48 11.23 16.66
N ALA A 204 -7.72 10.18 16.96
CA ALA A 204 -6.41 9.95 16.37
C ALA A 204 -6.52 9.66 14.86
N PHE A 205 -7.44 8.78 14.45
CA PHE A 205 -7.70 8.50 13.04
C PHE A 205 -8.12 9.75 12.28
N SER A 206 -9.10 10.50 12.81
CA SER A 206 -9.58 11.77 12.22
C SER A 206 -8.45 12.76 12.00
N ALA A 207 -7.57 12.92 13.00
CA ALA A 207 -6.42 13.82 12.91
C ALA A 207 -5.42 13.35 11.85
N ALA A 208 -5.08 12.06 11.81
CA ALA A 208 -4.13 11.51 10.86
C ALA A 208 -4.61 11.63 9.40
N VAL A 209 -5.85 11.22 9.10
CA VAL A 209 -6.38 11.31 7.73
C VAL A 209 -6.64 12.76 7.31
N SER A 210 -6.96 13.66 8.26
CA SER A 210 -7.03 15.09 7.98
C SER A 210 -5.67 15.67 7.60
N SER A 211 -4.58 15.24 8.25
CA SER A 211 -3.20 15.60 7.87
C SER A 211 -2.80 15.08 6.48
N LEU A 212 -3.40 13.98 6.01
CA LEU A 212 -3.26 13.52 4.63
C LEU A 212 -4.05 14.38 3.62
N GLY A 213 -4.89 15.31 4.10
CA GLY A 213 -5.75 16.15 3.26
C GLY A 213 -6.99 15.43 2.74
N ILE A 214 -7.50 14.47 3.52
CA ILE A 214 -8.70 13.69 3.23
C ILE A 214 -9.92 14.33 3.92
N TYR A 215 -11.05 14.35 3.23
CA TYR A 215 -12.33 14.86 3.71
C TYR A 215 -13.40 13.75 3.71
N ASN A 216 -14.43 13.85 4.56
CA ASN A 216 -15.55 12.87 4.54
C ASN A 216 -16.27 12.80 3.17
N LYS A 217 -16.17 13.85 2.34
CA LYS A 217 -16.76 13.88 1.00
C LYS A 217 -15.97 13.09 -0.04
N ASP A 218 -14.68 12.84 0.20
CA ASP A 218 -13.81 12.18 -0.77
C ASP A 218 -14.23 10.72 -0.96
N GLY A 219 -13.89 10.16 -2.12
CA GLY A 219 -13.84 8.72 -2.34
C GLY A 219 -12.40 8.26 -2.20
N ILE A 220 -12.17 7.06 -1.67
CA ILE A 220 -10.83 6.55 -1.35
C ILE A 220 -10.57 5.29 -2.18
N VAL A 221 -9.44 5.23 -2.88
CA VAL A 221 -8.94 3.99 -3.48
C VAL A 221 -7.62 3.63 -2.84
N VAL A 222 -7.55 2.45 -2.24
CA VAL A 222 -6.38 1.97 -1.52
C VAL A 222 -5.69 0.88 -2.35
N TYR A 223 -4.37 0.94 -2.45
CA TYR A 223 -3.57 -0.14 -3.04
C TYR A 223 -2.36 -0.46 -2.15
N ASP A 224 -1.66 -1.55 -2.47
CA ASP A 224 -0.34 -1.84 -1.93
C ASP A 224 0.59 -2.44 -3.00
N GLY A 225 1.88 -2.48 -2.68
CA GLY A 225 2.94 -2.98 -3.57
C GLY A 225 3.01 -4.51 -3.71
N LYS A 226 2.13 -5.28 -3.06
CA LYS A 226 2.03 -6.75 -3.21
C LYS A 226 0.84 -7.19 -4.06
N GLY A 227 -0.10 -6.28 -4.32
CA GLY A 227 -1.34 -6.56 -5.03
C GLY A 227 -2.51 -6.48 -4.08
N LEU A 228 -2.60 -7.45 -3.15
CA LEU A 228 -3.56 -7.39 -2.06
C LEU A 228 -2.99 -8.01 -0.78
N PHE A 229 -2.53 -7.15 0.14
CA PHE A 229 -1.98 -7.55 1.44
C PHE A 229 -2.42 -6.61 2.57
N SER A 230 -1.94 -5.37 2.57
CA SER A 230 -2.21 -4.36 3.60
C SER A 230 -3.27 -3.35 3.17
N ALA A 231 -3.56 -3.21 1.87
CA ALA A 231 -4.61 -2.32 1.37
C ALA A 231 -5.98 -2.63 1.96
N ALA A 232 -6.30 -3.92 2.12
CA ALA A 232 -7.56 -4.35 2.73
C ALA A 232 -7.71 -3.88 4.18
N ARG A 233 -6.60 -3.76 4.94
CA ARG A 233 -6.62 -3.23 6.31
C ARG A 233 -7.09 -1.77 6.32
N VAL A 234 -6.51 -0.94 5.45
CA VAL A 234 -6.87 0.48 5.39
C VAL A 234 -8.29 0.67 4.86
N TRP A 235 -8.72 -0.13 3.87
CA TRP A 235 -10.13 -0.18 3.44
C TRP A 235 -11.07 -0.44 4.62
N TRP A 236 -10.78 -1.47 5.43
CA TRP A 236 -11.57 -1.79 6.62
C TRP A 236 -11.50 -0.67 7.66
N MET A 237 -10.34 -0.02 7.86
CA MET A 237 -10.22 1.12 8.78
C MET A 237 -11.11 2.30 8.38
N PHE A 238 -11.24 2.63 7.10
CA PHE A 238 -12.18 3.67 6.69
C PHE A 238 -13.63 3.28 6.99
N ARG A 239 -14.02 2.03 6.69
CA ARG A 239 -15.37 1.52 6.98
C ARG A 239 -15.69 1.47 8.47
N VAL A 240 -14.75 0.98 9.27
CA VAL A 240 -14.91 0.90 10.72
C VAL A 240 -15.03 2.27 11.37
N PHE A 241 -14.53 3.33 10.70
CA PHE A 241 -14.73 4.71 11.09
C PHE A 241 -15.86 5.42 10.31
N GLY A 242 -16.78 4.66 9.71
CA GLY A 242 -18.01 5.17 9.13
C GLY A 242 -17.87 5.80 7.75
N HIS A 243 -16.82 5.45 7.00
CA HIS A 243 -16.59 5.93 5.63
C HIS A 243 -16.64 4.79 4.61
N ASP A 244 -17.80 4.61 3.98
CA ASP A 244 -18.04 3.51 3.03
C ASP A 244 -17.64 3.80 1.57
N LYS A 245 -17.31 5.05 1.22
CA LYS A 245 -16.81 5.42 -0.13
C LYS A 245 -15.34 5.06 -0.27
N VAL A 246 -15.01 3.81 -0.01
CA VAL A 246 -13.65 3.30 -0.01
C VAL A 246 -13.59 1.96 -0.75
N TRP A 247 -12.61 1.84 -1.64
CA TRP A 247 -12.39 0.66 -2.47
C TRP A 247 -10.92 0.25 -2.42
N VAL A 248 -10.65 -1.02 -2.72
CA VAL A 248 -9.30 -1.52 -2.96
C VAL A 248 -9.04 -1.62 -4.47
N LEU A 249 -7.85 -1.21 -4.93
CA LEU A 249 -7.41 -1.44 -6.30
C LEU A 249 -7.11 -2.93 -6.50
N ASP A 250 -7.91 -3.60 -7.31
CA ASP A 250 -7.82 -5.04 -7.54
C ASP A 250 -6.50 -5.39 -8.23
N GLY A 251 -5.66 -6.21 -7.58
CA GLY A 251 -4.30 -6.52 -8.02
C GLY A 251 -3.25 -5.43 -7.76
N GLY A 252 -3.63 -4.33 -7.10
CA GLY A 252 -2.74 -3.29 -6.58
C GLY A 252 -1.74 -2.69 -7.58
N LEU A 253 -0.58 -2.26 -7.09
CA LEU A 253 0.48 -1.68 -7.94
C LEU A 253 1.02 -2.67 -9.00
N PRO A 254 1.15 -3.99 -8.73
CA PRO A 254 1.52 -4.95 -9.76
C PRO A 254 0.57 -4.93 -10.97
N GLN A 255 -0.74 -4.98 -10.74
CA GLN A 255 -1.72 -4.97 -11.83
C GLN A 255 -1.78 -3.61 -12.54
N TRP A 256 -1.63 -2.51 -11.81
CA TRP A 256 -1.50 -1.17 -12.40
C TRP A 256 -0.37 -1.11 -13.45
N ARG A 257 0.82 -1.60 -13.10
CA ARG A 257 1.97 -1.66 -14.01
C ARG A 257 1.76 -2.66 -15.15
N ALA A 258 1.18 -3.82 -14.87
CA ALA A 258 0.87 -4.82 -15.89
C ALA A 258 -0.12 -4.30 -16.94
N SER A 259 -0.99 -3.37 -16.55
CA SER A 259 -1.95 -2.69 -17.44
C SER A 259 -1.30 -1.57 -18.28
N GLY A 260 0.01 -1.32 -18.12
CA GLY A 260 0.76 -0.34 -18.90
C GLY A 260 0.60 1.10 -18.44
N TYR A 261 0.04 1.34 -17.25
CA TYR A 261 -0.17 2.69 -16.73
C TYR A 261 1.08 3.28 -16.06
N ASP A 262 1.23 4.59 -16.22
CA ASP A 262 2.37 5.34 -15.70
C ASP A 262 2.41 5.35 -14.17
N VAL A 263 3.61 5.47 -13.63
CA VAL A 263 3.88 5.67 -12.20
C VAL A 263 4.66 6.97 -12.02
N GLU A 264 4.37 7.69 -10.94
CA GLU A 264 5.19 8.82 -10.53
C GLU A 264 6.44 8.33 -9.81
N SER A 265 7.58 8.89 -10.20
CA SER A 265 8.86 8.72 -9.51
C SER A 265 9.20 9.98 -8.74
N SER A 266 9.85 9.83 -7.58
CA SER A 266 10.20 10.94 -6.68
C SER A 266 8.95 11.61 -6.10
N ALA A 267 8.33 10.93 -5.12
CA ALA A 267 7.20 11.48 -4.37
C ALA A 267 7.46 12.92 -3.94
N SER A 268 6.47 13.78 -4.16
CA SER A 268 6.60 15.20 -3.84
C SER A 268 6.95 15.40 -2.36
N SER A 269 7.74 16.43 -2.06
CA SER A 269 8.04 16.79 -0.67
C SER A 269 6.76 16.99 0.15
N ASP A 270 5.69 17.50 -0.48
CA ASP A 270 4.37 17.64 0.13
C ASP A 270 3.75 16.29 0.54
N ALA A 271 3.75 15.26 -0.33
CA ALA A 271 3.19 13.95 0.00
C ALA A 271 3.95 13.27 1.15
N ILE A 272 5.28 13.41 1.18
CA ILE A 272 6.11 12.88 2.27
C ILE A 272 5.87 13.64 3.58
N LEU A 273 5.74 14.97 3.53
CA LEU A 273 5.40 15.78 4.70
C LEU A 273 4.02 15.42 5.25
N LYS A 274 3.03 15.17 4.38
CA LYS A 274 1.69 14.71 4.78
C LYS A 274 1.73 13.35 5.49
N ALA A 275 2.46 12.38 4.96
CA ALA A 275 2.61 11.07 5.61
C ALA A 275 3.25 11.20 7.01
N SER A 276 4.31 11.99 7.13
CA SER A 276 4.95 12.28 8.43
C SER A 276 4.00 12.99 9.39
N ALA A 277 3.26 14.00 8.91
CA ALA A 277 2.31 14.76 9.70
C ALA A 277 1.11 13.90 10.17
N ALA A 278 0.68 12.94 9.36
CA ALA A 278 -0.37 12.00 9.72
C ALA A 278 0.05 11.10 10.89
N ARG A 279 1.27 10.55 10.84
CA ARG A 279 1.84 9.80 11.97
C ARG A 279 2.02 10.66 13.22
N GLU A 280 2.56 11.87 13.09
CA GLU A 280 2.75 12.77 14.22
C GLU A 280 1.40 13.15 14.87
N ALA A 281 0.34 13.30 14.07
CA ALA A 281 -0.99 13.61 14.59
C ALA A 281 -1.53 12.52 15.53
N ILE A 282 -1.25 11.24 15.26
CA ILE A 282 -1.59 10.13 16.16
C ILE A 282 -0.92 10.32 17.52
N GLU A 283 0.40 10.54 17.51
CA GLU A 283 1.21 10.69 18.72
C GLU A 283 0.75 11.91 19.53
N LYS A 284 0.50 13.05 18.87
CA LYS A 284 -0.05 14.26 19.48
C LYS A 284 -1.38 14.00 20.18
N VAL A 285 -2.31 13.30 19.54
CA VAL A 285 -3.61 12.99 20.13
C VAL A 285 -3.46 12.18 21.41
N TYR A 286 -2.61 11.13 21.41
CA TYR A 286 -2.41 10.30 22.60
C TYR A 286 -1.62 11.00 23.71
N GLN A 287 -0.81 12.01 23.37
CA GLN A 287 -0.16 12.88 24.34
C GLN A 287 -1.09 14.00 24.86
N GLY A 288 -2.36 14.03 24.44
CA GLY A 288 -3.31 15.08 24.82
C GLY A 288 -3.02 16.43 24.20
N GLN A 289 -2.18 16.50 23.16
CA GLN A 289 -1.83 17.73 22.47
C GLN A 289 -2.91 18.14 21.47
N LEU A 290 -2.95 19.44 21.16
CA LEU A 290 -3.83 19.96 20.12
C LEU A 290 -3.32 19.54 18.74
N VAL A 291 -4.25 19.09 17.91
CA VAL A 291 -4.03 18.81 16.49
C VAL A 291 -4.73 19.87 15.65
N GLY A 292 -4.32 19.99 14.38
CA GLY A 292 -4.90 20.93 13.44
C GLY A 292 -6.41 20.71 13.22
N PRO A 293 -7.06 21.60 12.43
CA PRO A 293 -8.48 21.46 12.12
C PRO A 293 -8.77 20.11 11.45
N SER A 294 -9.86 19.46 11.89
CA SER A 294 -10.31 18.18 11.32
C SER A 294 -11.06 18.43 10.02
N THR A 295 -10.59 17.85 8.92
CA THR A 295 -11.29 17.81 7.63
C THR A 295 -12.08 16.52 7.45
N PHE A 296 -11.78 15.53 8.29
CA PHE A 296 -12.45 14.25 8.38
C PHE A 296 -12.95 14.02 9.81
N GLU A 297 -14.17 13.55 9.95
CA GLU A 297 -14.77 13.10 11.21
C GLU A 297 -14.96 11.58 11.15
N ALA A 298 -14.21 10.86 11.98
CA ALA A 298 -14.36 9.41 12.17
C ALA A 298 -15.55 9.10 13.09
N LYS A 299 -16.35 8.10 12.72
CA LYS A 299 -17.46 7.58 13.53
C LYS A 299 -17.34 6.06 13.62
N LEU A 300 -16.83 5.59 14.74
CA LEU A 300 -16.60 4.18 15.01
C LEU A 300 -17.88 3.38 14.79
N GLN A 301 -17.76 2.25 14.11
CA GLN A 301 -18.79 1.25 13.86
C GLN A 301 -18.46 0.01 14.68
N PRO A 302 -18.91 -0.08 15.95
CA PRO A 302 -18.45 -1.13 16.86
C PRO A 302 -18.80 -2.55 16.39
N HIS A 303 -19.85 -2.69 15.57
CA HIS A 303 -20.26 -3.97 14.99
C HIS A 303 -19.25 -4.57 13.99
N LEU A 304 -18.26 -3.77 13.53
CA LEU A 304 -17.21 -4.22 12.61
C LEU A 304 -15.89 -4.57 13.31
N ILE A 305 -15.84 -4.54 14.65
CA ILE A 305 -14.64 -4.87 15.45
C ILE A 305 -15.02 -5.84 16.55
N TRP A 306 -14.22 -6.88 16.73
CA TRP A 306 -14.27 -7.72 17.92
C TRP A 306 -13.02 -7.54 18.79
N ASN A 307 -13.22 -7.66 20.10
CA ASN A 307 -12.16 -7.70 21.11
C ASN A 307 -11.93 -9.13 21.65
N LEU A 308 -10.93 -9.27 22.53
CA LEU A 308 -10.57 -10.54 23.16
C LEU A 308 -11.75 -11.23 23.87
N ASP A 309 -12.55 -10.47 24.63
CA ASP A 309 -13.62 -11.02 25.46
C ASP A 309 -14.77 -11.55 24.59
N GLN A 310 -15.12 -10.87 23.50
CA GLN A 310 -16.09 -11.36 22.53
C GLN A 310 -15.64 -12.67 21.87
N VAL A 311 -14.34 -12.81 21.59
CA VAL A 311 -13.79 -14.07 21.06
C VAL A 311 -13.86 -15.18 22.10
N LYS A 312 -13.53 -14.90 23.37
CA LYS A 312 -13.68 -15.85 24.48
C LYS A 312 -15.11 -16.34 24.61
N GLU A 313 -16.08 -15.42 24.65
CA GLU A 313 -17.51 -15.75 24.72
C GLU A 313 -17.97 -16.58 23.51
N ASN A 314 -17.45 -16.30 22.31
CA ASN A 314 -17.80 -17.05 21.10
C ASN A 314 -17.30 -18.50 21.10
N ILE A 315 -16.26 -18.85 21.88
CA ILE A 315 -15.83 -20.25 22.02
C ILE A 315 -16.95 -21.10 22.62
N ASP A 316 -17.62 -20.56 23.64
CA ASP A 316 -18.67 -21.27 24.37
C ASP A 316 -20.01 -21.17 23.64
N THR A 317 -20.35 -19.98 23.14
CA THR A 317 -21.67 -19.70 22.55
C THR A 317 -21.78 -20.11 21.08
N GLN A 318 -20.67 -20.17 20.36
CA GLN A 318 -20.58 -20.53 18.93
C GLN A 318 -21.55 -19.75 18.03
N THR A 319 -21.83 -18.49 18.38
CA THR A 319 -22.77 -17.64 17.63
C THR A 319 -22.23 -17.22 16.26
N HIS A 320 -20.91 -17.13 16.13
CA HIS A 320 -20.22 -16.76 14.89
C HIS A 320 -19.19 -17.82 14.49
N GLN A 321 -19.02 -17.98 13.18
CA GLN A 321 -17.91 -18.72 12.62
C GLN A 321 -16.65 -17.85 12.63
N LEU A 322 -15.70 -18.18 13.51
CA LEU A 322 -14.40 -17.51 13.54
C LEU A 322 -13.47 -18.10 12.47
N ILE A 323 -13.00 -17.27 11.56
CA ILE A 323 -12.13 -17.67 10.46
C ILE A 323 -10.78 -16.94 10.51
N ASP A 324 -9.68 -17.70 10.39
CA ASP A 324 -8.31 -17.21 10.51
C ASP A 324 -7.60 -17.18 9.15
N ALA A 325 -7.06 -16.01 8.81
CA ALA A 325 -6.42 -15.74 7.53
C ALA A 325 -4.94 -16.18 7.43
N ARG A 326 -4.34 -16.67 8.53
CA ARG A 326 -2.94 -17.12 8.56
C ARG A 326 -2.75 -18.37 7.70
N GLY A 327 -1.51 -18.60 7.29
CA GLY A 327 -1.13 -19.84 6.61
C GLY A 327 -1.38 -21.06 7.52
N LYS A 328 -1.86 -22.16 6.92
CA LYS A 328 -2.22 -23.40 7.62
C LYS A 328 -1.15 -23.90 8.61
N PRO A 329 0.16 -23.87 8.32
CA PRO A 329 1.18 -24.30 9.29
C PRO A 329 1.20 -23.49 10.59
N ARG A 330 0.90 -22.18 10.53
CA ARG A 330 0.82 -21.31 11.72
C ARG A 330 -0.44 -21.60 12.54
N PHE A 331 -1.56 -21.77 11.84
CA PHE A 331 -2.83 -22.15 12.42
C PHE A 331 -2.76 -23.51 13.12
N ASP A 332 -2.16 -24.51 12.47
CA ASP A 332 -2.00 -25.87 13.01
C ASP A 332 -0.99 -25.95 14.15
N GLY A 333 -0.16 -24.91 14.31
CA GLY A 333 0.88 -24.84 15.31
C GLY A 333 2.17 -25.58 14.93
N THR A 334 2.33 -25.99 13.67
CA THR A 334 3.50 -26.73 13.18
C THR A 334 4.71 -25.85 12.89
N VAL A 335 4.53 -24.53 12.83
CA VAL A 335 5.62 -23.55 12.72
C VAL A 335 5.46 -22.47 13.80
N PRO A 336 6.56 -21.84 14.25
CA PRO A 336 6.47 -20.74 15.19
C PRO A 336 5.80 -19.51 14.56
N GLU A 337 5.18 -18.70 15.40
CA GLU A 337 4.75 -17.36 15.02
C GLU A 337 5.96 -16.44 14.75
N PRO A 338 5.86 -15.47 13.82
CA PRO A 338 6.96 -14.55 13.53
C PRO A 338 7.41 -13.72 14.74
N ARG A 339 6.50 -13.47 15.69
CA ARG A 339 6.79 -12.74 16.92
C ARG A 339 7.23 -13.70 18.02
N LYS A 340 8.39 -13.40 18.61
CA LYS A 340 8.94 -14.14 19.73
C LYS A 340 7.99 -14.11 20.93
N GLY A 341 7.80 -15.26 21.58
CA GLY A 341 6.99 -15.39 22.80
C GLY A 341 5.50 -15.61 22.58
N ILE A 342 5.02 -15.59 21.34
CA ILE A 342 3.62 -15.92 21.02
C ILE A 342 3.49 -17.44 20.86
N ARG A 343 2.49 -18.04 21.52
CA ARG A 343 2.19 -19.46 21.37
C ARG A 343 1.76 -19.77 19.93
N SER A 344 2.17 -20.93 19.40
CA SER A 344 1.68 -21.43 18.11
C SER A 344 0.29 -22.06 18.25
N GLY A 345 -0.45 -22.22 17.14
CA GLY A 345 -1.79 -22.80 17.12
C GLY A 345 -2.87 -21.82 16.70
N HIS A 346 -4.11 -22.09 17.10
CA HIS A 346 -5.30 -21.32 16.76
C HIS A 346 -6.32 -21.26 17.90
N VAL A 347 -7.32 -20.37 17.73
CA VAL A 347 -8.44 -20.23 18.66
C VAL A 347 -9.32 -21.49 18.55
N PRO A 348 -9.67 -22.17 19.65
CA PRO A 348 -10.52 -23.36 19.59
C PRO A 348 -11.82 -23.12 18.81
N GLY A 349 -12.17 -24.06 17.92
CA GLY A 349 -13.36 -23.98 17.08
C GLY A 349 -13.26 -23.04 15.87
N SER A 350 -12.17 -22.28 15.72
CA SER A 350 -11.94 -21.49 14.51
C SER A 350 -11.62 -22.35 13.29
N LYS A 351 -11.80 -21.78 12.10
CA LYS A 351 -11.49 -22.40 10.81
C LYS A 351 -10.36 -21.65 10.12
N CYS A 352 -9.56 -22.34 9.31
CA CYS A 352 -8.44 -21.72 8.61
C CYS A 352 -8.82 -21.44 7.17
N VAL A 353 -8.77 -20.18 6.75
CA VAL A 353 -8.89 -19.77 5.35
C VAL A 353 -7.69 -18.90 5.02
N PRO A 354 -6.54 -19.47 4.62
CA PRO A 354 -5.36 -18.69 4.28
C PRO A 354 -5.69 -17.64 3.22
N PHE A 355 -5.42 -16.37 3.50
CA PHE A 355 -5.80 -15.27 2.59
C PHE A 355 -5.35 -15.45 1.13
N PRO A 356 -4.20 -16.07 0.78
CA PRO A 356 -3.80 -16.23 -0.62
C PRO A 356 -4.79 -17.07 -1.43
N GLN A 357 -5.62 -17.90 -0.78
CA GLN A 357 -6.64 -18.69 -1.46
C GLN A 357 -7.80 -17.85 -2.00
N LEU A 358 -7.93 -16.59 -1.58
CA LEU A 358 -8.91 -15.64 -2.09
C LEU A 358 -8.39 -14.85 -3.29
N LEU A 359 -7.13 -15.07 -3.68
CA LEU A 359 -6.46 -14.33 -4.74
C LEU A 359 -6.16 -15.25 -5.92
N ASP A 360 -6.16 -14.69 -7.13
CA ASP A 360 -5.66 -15.35 -8.32
C ASP A 360 -4.12 -15.21 -8.46
N SER A 361 -3.57 -15.73 -9.56
CA SER A 361 -2.13 -15.63 -9.85
C SER A 361 -1.65 -14.19 -10.04
N SER A 362 -2.54 -13.28 -10.41
CA SER A 362 -2.27 -11.85 -10.60
C SER A 362 -2.44 -11.05 -9.31
N GLN A 363 -2.66 -11.72 -8.17
CA GLN A 363 -2.93 -11.10 -6.87
C GLN A 363 -4.25 -10.30 -6.85
N MET A 364 -5.15 -10.57 -7.79
CA MET A 364 -6.50 -10.01 -7.80
C MET A 364 -7.44 -10.85 -6.95
N LEU A 365 -8.45 -10.22 -6.36
CA LEU A 365 -9.48 -10.89 -5.59
C LEU A 365 -10.35 -11.76 -6.51
N LEU A 366 -10.52 -13.03 -6.16
CA LEU A 366 -11.27 -13.97 -6.97
C LEU A 366 -12.72 -13.51 -7.25
N PRO A 367 -13.32 -13.96 -8.38
CA PRO A 367 -14.73 -13.70 -8.67
C PRO A 367 -15.67 -14.27 -7.59
N PRO A 368 -16.90 -13.73 -7.44
CA PRO A 368 -17.84 -14.15 -6.38
C PRO A 368 -18.10 -15.67 -6.32
N ASP A 369 -18.28 -16.32 -7.47
CA ASP A 369 -18.57 -17.76 -7.49
C ASP A 369 -17.39 -18.61 -7.00
N GLU A 370 -16.16 -18.16 -7.23
CA GLU A 370 -14.97 -18.85 -6.74
C GLU A 370 -14.73 -18.59 -5.25
N LEU A 371 -14.88 -17.33 -4.81
CA LEU A 371 -14.81 -17.00 -3.37
C LEU A 371 -15.83 -17.80 -2.55
N ARG A 372 -17.07 -17.91 -3.04
CA ARG A 372 -18.12 -18.72 -2.40
C ARG A 372 -17.66 -20.17 -2.23
N LYS A 373 -17.13 -20.79 -3.28
CA LYS A 373 -16.60 -22.16 -3.24
C LYS A 373 -15.46 -22.30 -2.22
N ARG A 374 -14.55 -21.32 -2.12
CA ARG A 374 -13.45 -21.37 -1.14
C ARG A 374 -13.98 -21.41 0.30
N PHE A 375 -14.94 -20.56 0.64
CA PHE A 375 -15.55 -20.57 1.97
C PHE A 375 -16.34 -21.86 2.25
N GLU A 376 -17.14 -22.33 1.28
CA GLU A 376 -17.92 -23.56 1.41
C GLU A 376 -17.04 -24.81 1.58
N GLN A 377 -15.88 -24.87 0.92
CA GLN A 377 -14.91 -25.97 1.06
C GLN A 377 -14.37 -26.09 2.49
N GLU A 378 -14.20 -24.97 3.18
CA GLU A 378 -13.82 -24.93 4.60
C GLU A 378 -15.05 -25.04 5.54
N GLY A 379 -16.22 -25.37 4.99
CA GLY A 379 -17.48 -25.54 5.70
C GLY A 379 -18.06 -24.24 6.24
N ILE A 380 -17.68 -23.09 5.70
CA ILE A 380 -18.15 -21.76 6.14
C ILE A 380 -19.46 -21.43 5.43
N SER A 381 -20.54 -21.27 6.19
CA SER A 381 -21.85 -20.87 5.67
C SER A 381 -21.99 -19.35 5.69
N LEU A 382 -22.36 -18.74 4.55
CA LEU A 382 -22.56 -17.29 4.45
C LEU A 382 -23.85 -16.81 5.14
N ASP A 383 -24.80 -17.72 5.36
CA ASP A 383 -26.08 -17.46 6.07
C ASP A 383 -25.90 -17.31 7.58
N LYS A 384 -24.76 -17.75 8.11
CA LYS A 384 -24.42 -17.62 9.54
C LYS A 384 -23.53 -16.40 9.77
N PRO A 385 -23.53 -15.81 10.98
CA PRO A 385 -22.57 -14.78 11.33
C PRO A 385 -21.13 -15.28 11.20
N ILE A 386 -20.23 -14.40 10.76
CA ILE A 386 -18.81 -14.69 10.54
C ILE A 386 -18.00 -13.58 11.19
N VAL A 387 -16.90 -13.94 11.85
CA VAL A 387 -15.87 -13.00 12.32
C VAL A 387 -14.53 -13.43 11.74
N THR A 388 -13.69 -12.46 11.38
CA THR A 388 -12.38 -12.71 10.78
C THR A 388 -11.25 -12.40 11.77
N SER A 389 -10.16 -13.16 11.69
CA SER A 389 -8.95 -12.96 12.48
C SER A 389 -7.72 -13.32 11.63
N CYS A 390 -6.53 -12.97 12.09
CA CYS A 390 -5.29 -13.48 11.54
C CYS A 390 -4.16 -13.43 12.58
N GLY A 391 -2.96 -12.99 12.20
CA GLY A 391 -1.90 -12.68 13.16
C GLY A 391 -2.15 -11.41 13.96
N THR A 392 -2.68 -10.36 13.31
CA THR A 392 -2.67 -8.97 13.82
C THR A 392 -3.77 -8.07 13.26
N GLY A 393 -4.87 -8.65 12.79
CA GLY A 393 -5.97 -7.89 12.20
C GLY A 393 -5.69 -7.32 10.79
N VAL A 394 -4.50 -7.51 10.20
CA VAL A 394 -4.18 -7.00 8.85
C VAL A 394 -4.79 -7.89 7.77
N THR A 395 -4.27 -9.10 7.57
CA THR A 395 -4.77 -10.01 6.52
C THR A 395 -6.17 -10.56 6.78
N ALA A 396 -6.68 -10.45 8.02
CA ALA A 396 -8.08 -10.71 8.35
C ALA A 396 -9.03 -9.84 7.50
N CYS A 397 -8.61 -8.60 7.22
CA CYS A 397 -9.38 -7.67 6.40
C CYS A 397 -9.50 -8.13 4.94
N ILE A 398 -8.61 -8.99 4.43
CA ILE A 398 -8.73 -9.59 3.09
C ILE A 398 -9.91 -10.59 3.08
N LEU A 399 -10.08 -11.37 4.14
CA LEU A 399 -11.26 -12.24 4.28
C LEU A 399 -12.55 -11.42 4.37
N ALA A 400 -12.54 -10.33 5.16
CA ALA A 400 -13.67 -9.41 5.26
C ALA A 400 -14.00 -8.74 3.91
N LEU A 401 -12.98 -8.36 3.13
CA LEU A 401 -13.14 -7.81 1.77
C LEU A 401 -13.77 -8.86 0.82
N GLY A 402 -13.30 -10.10 0.86
CA GLY A 402 -13.87 -11.21 0.10
C GLY A 402 -15.33 -11.48 0.45
N LEU A 403 -15.66 -11.50 1.74
CA LEU A 403 -17.04 -11.68 2.22
C LEU A 403 -17.93 -10.49 1.83
N HIS A 404 -17.40 -9.26 1.86
CA HIS A 404 -18.11 -8.08 1.37
C HIS A 404 -18.42 -8.17 -0.11
N ARG A 405 -17.50 -8.72 -0.93
CA ARG A 405 -17.75 -9.00 -2.36
C ARG A 405 -18.88 -10.01 -2.58
N LEU A 406 -19.16 -10.86 -1.60
CA LEU A 406 -20.28 -11.81 -1.59
C LEU A 406 -21.57 -11.24 -1.00
N GLY A 407 -21.60 -9.94 -0.66
CA GLY A 407 -22.75 -9.26 -0.08
C GLY A 407 -22.82 -9.32 1.46
N LYS A 408 -21.83 -9.91 2.14
CA LYS A 408 -21.77 -9.96 3.61
C LYS A 408 -20.94 -8.78 4.12
N THR A 409 -21.61 -7.65 4.35
CA THR A 409 -20.97 -6.35 4.62
C THR A 409 -20.74 -6.08 6.11
N ASP A 410 -21.28 -6.91 6.99
CA ASP A 410 -21.36 -6.77 8.45
C ASP A 410 -20.36 -7.67 9.20
N VAL A 411 -19.23 -8.03 8.55
CA VAL A 411 -18.25 -8.96 9.11
C VAL A 411 -17.26 -8.23 10.01
N PRO A 412 -17.24 -8.48 11.33
CA PRO A 412 -16.23 -7.92 12.22
C PRO A 412 -14.84 -8.53 12.00
N VAL A 413 -13.84 -7.73 12.33
CA VAL A 413 -12.43 -8.18 12.46
C VAL A 413 -12.08 -8.24 13.94
N TYR A 414 -11.58 -9.37 14.40
CA TYR A 414 -10.91 -9.47 15.69
C TYR A 414 -9.53 -8.81 15.60
N ASP A 415 -9.43 -7.57 16.09
CA ASP A 415 -8.30 -6.68 15.79
C ASP A 415 -6.99 -7.15 16.44
N GLY A 416 -7.04 -7.49 17.73
CA GLY A 416 -5.89 -8.05 18.47
C GLY A 416 -5.40 -9.38 17.88
N SER A 417 -6.32 -10.14 17.28
CA SER A 417 -6.01 -11.34 16.49
C SER A 417 -5.14 -12.35 17.27
N TRP A 418 -4.42 -13.24 16.58
CA TRP A 418 -3.59 -14.24 17.23
C TRP A 418 -2.47 -13.66 18.10
N THR A 419 -1.97 -12.46 17.82
CA THR A 419 -0.90 -11.87 18.66
C THR A 419 -1.42 -11.57 20.06
N GLU A 420 -2.63 -11.04 20.19
CA GLU A 420 -3.27 -10.85 21.50
C GLU A 420 -3.65 -12.20 22.12
N TRP A 421 -4.37 -13.04 21.37
CA TRP A 421 -4.84 -14.34 21.87
C TRP A 421 -3.69 -15.24 22.32
N GLY A 422 -2.70 -15.45 21.46
CA GLY A 422 -1.56 -16.33 21.70
C GLY A 422 -0.61 -15.82 22.79
N ALA A 423 -0.59 -14.51 23.06
CA ALA A 423 0.17 -13.92 24.17
C ALA A 423 -0.54 -14.05 25.53
N HIS A 424 -1.87 -14.06 25.56
CA HIS A 424 -2.62 -14.05 26.80
C HIS A 424 -2.59 -15.45 27.47
N PRO A 425 -2.08 -15.61 28.70
CA PRO A 425 -1.87 -16.94 29.29
C PRO A 425 -3.16 -17.73 29.50
N ASP A 426 -4.26 -17.05 29.85
CA ASP A 426 -5.55 -17.69 30.19
C ASP A 426 -6.42 -18.04 28.97
N THR A 427 -5.97 -17.77 27.75
CA THR A 427 -6.74 -18.16 26.56
C THR A 427 -6.41 -19.60 26.17
N PRO A 428 -7.43 -20.43 25.87
CA PRO A 428 -7.19 -21.78 25.38
C PRO A 428 -6.60 -21.76 23.97
N VAL A 429 -5.76 -22.73 23.66
CA VAL A 429 -5.11 -22.87 22.35
C VAL A 429 -5.40 -24.27 21.83
N ALA A 430 -5.87 -24.34 20.60
CA ALA A 430 -5.95 -25.57 19.84
C ALA A 430 -4.76 -25.67 18.87
N THR A 431 -4.34 -26.89 18.59
CA THR A 431 -3.40 -27.25 17.51
C THR A 431 -4.10 -28.25 16.60
N ALA A 432 -3.53 -28.56 15.43
CA ALA A 432 -4.01 -29.73 14.70
C ALA A 432 -3.87 -30.99 15.57
N ALA A 433 -4.86 -31.87 15.51
CA ALA A 433 -4.84 -33.19 16.13
C ALA A 433 -3.98 -34.16 15.30
#